data_AF-A0A1Y2G4G9-F1
#
_entry.id   AF-A0A1Y2G4G9-F1
#
_cell.length_a   1.000
_cell.length_b   1.000
_cell.length_c   1.000
_cell.angle_alpha   90.00
_cell.angle_beta   90.00
_cell.angle_gamma   90.00
#
_symmetry.space_group_name_H-M   'P 1'
#
loop_
_entity.id
_entity.type
_entity.pdbx_description
1 polymer ?
#
loop_
_entity_poly.entity_id
_entity_poly.type
_entity_poly.pdbx_seq_one_letter_code
_entity_poly.pdbx_strand_id
1 'polypeptide(L)' 'MARGLQKEESQKKAQAAAKAKAGGKSNLKTREAAFKVKCRKCMLPLSDYKNFTEHWNAKHPKDPMPTEEEAKM' A
#
# COMPACT_ATOMS: atom_id res chain seq x y z
N MET A 1 22.83 17.83 -40.27
CA MET A 1 22.27 18.03 -38.91
C MET A 1 21.62 16.74 -38.36
N ALA A 2 22.36 15.62 -38.27
CA ALA A 2 21.80 14.31 -37.85
C ALA A 2 21.49 14.21 -36.35
N ARG A 3 22.22 14.96 -35.52
CA ARG A 3 22.10 14.93 -34.05
C ARG A 3 20.79 15.56 -33.53
N GLY A 4 20.22 16.50 -34.28
CA GLY A 4 18.95 17.16 -33.93
C GLY A 4 17.76 16.22 -34.07
N LEU A 5 17.64 15.59 -35.24
CA LEU A 5 16.59 14.60 -35.53
C LEU A 5 16.63 13.42 -34.55
N GLN A 6 17.82 12.92 -34.24
CA GLN A 6 17.98 11.82 -33.28
C GLN A 6 17.55 12.22 -31.85
N LYS A 7 17.79 13.48 -31.46
CA LYS A 7 17.33 14.03 -30.17
C LYS A 7 15.80 14.16 -30.14
N GLU A 8 15.19 14.67 -31.21
CA GLU A 8 13.73 14.80 -31.30
C GLU A 8 13.02 13.45 -31.31
N GLU A 9 13.55 12.47 -32.04
CA GLU A 9 12.99 11.11 -32.07
C GLU A 9 13.09 10.44 -30.69
N SER A 10 14.22 10.61 -30.00
CA SER A 10 14.41 10.12 -28.64
C SER A 10 13.41 10.74 -27.65
N GLN A 11 13.18 12.05 -27.76
CA GLN A 11 12.20 12.75 -26.92
C GLN A 11 10.77 12.30 -27.19
N LYS A 12 10.39 12.11 -28.46
CA LYS A 12 9.05 11.58 -28.83
C LYS A 12 8.83 10.17 -28.27
N LYS A 13 9.82 9.29 -28.38
CA LYS A 13 9.77 7.92 -27.81
C LYS A 13 9.63 7.95 -26.29
N ALA A 14 10.41 8.80 -25.60
CA ALA A 14 10.33 8.95 -24.15
C ALA A 14 8.97 9.49 -23.70
N GLN A 15 8.43 10.50 -24.38
CA GLN A 15 7.09 11.04 -24.09
C GLN A 15 5.98 10.02 -24.35
N ALA A 16 6.07 9.23 -25.42
CA ALA A 16 5.11 8.17 -25.70
C ALA A 16 5.13 7.08 -24.61
N ALA A 17 6.32 6.66 -24.18
CA ALA A 17 6.48 5.71 -23.07
C ALA A 17 5.98 6.28 -21.73
N ALA A 18 6.20 7.57 -21.47
CA ALA A 18 5.69 8.24 -20.28
C ALA A 18 4.16 8.35 -20.31
N LYS A 19 3.56 8.69 -21.46
CA LYS A 19 2.10 8.73 -21.65
C LYS A 19 1.45 7.35 -21.52
N ALA A 20 2.11 6.29 -21.99
CA ALA A 20 1.65 4.91 -21.80
C ALA A 20 1.67 4.47 -20.33
N LYS A 21 2.55 5.06 -19.51
CA LYS A 21 2.63 4.83 -18.05
C LYS A 21 1.84 5.86 -17.23
N ALA A 22 1.44 6.98 -17.83
CA ALA A 22 0.64 8.02 -17.21
C ALA A 22 -0.79 7.50 -17.05
N GLY A 23 -1.06 6.92 -15.88
CA GLY A 23 -2.29 6.18 -15.61
C GLY A 23 -2.07 4.91 -14.80
N GLY A 24 -0.82 4.56 -14.46
CA GLY A 24 -0.52 3.55 -13.45
C GLY A 24 -1.29 3.85 -12.17
N LYS A 25 -2.36 3.10 -11.92
CA LYS A 25 -3.24 3.31 -10.76
C LYS A 25 -2.40 3.16 -9.50
N SER A 26 -2.30 4.22 -8.71
CA SER A 26 -1.61 4.18 -7.42
C SER A 26 -2.17 3.03 -6.60
N ASN A 27 -1.33 2.08 -6.19
CA ASN A 27 -1.77 0.90 -5.44
C ASN A 27 -2.19 1.24 -3.99
N LEU A 28 -2.15 2.51 -3.59
CA LEU A 28 -2.48 3.00 -2.25
C LEU A 28 -3.88 2.55 -1.79
N LYS A 29 -4.91 2.71 -2.64
CA LYS A 29 -6.28 2.26 -2.31
C LYS A 29 -6.37 0.73 -2.16
N THR A 30 -5.62 -0.02 -2.97
CA THR A 30 -5.56 -1.48 -2.88
C THR A 30 -4.86 -1.93 -1.60
N ARG A 31 -3.83 -1.21 -1.17
CA ARG A 31 -3.12 -1.46 0.09
C ARG A 31 -4.01 -1.15 1.29
N GLU A 32 -4.78 -0.08 1.26
CA GLU A 32 -5.76 0.23 2.31
C GLU A 32 -6.83 -0.86 2.42
N ALA A 33 -7.37 -1.33 1.29
CA ALA A 33 -8.34 -2.43 1.28
C ALA A 33 -7.77 -3.78 1.75
N ALA A 34 -6.44 -3.96 1.70
CA ALA A 34 -5.79 -5.19 2.16
C ALA A 34 -5.70 -5.26 3.70
N PHE A 35 -5.70 -4.12 4.40
CA PHE A 35 -5.63 -4.05 5.85
C PHE A 35 -7.02 -3.89 6.46
N LYS A 36 -7.63 -5.01 6.85
CA LYS A 36 -9.01 -5.06 7.34
C LYS A 36 -9.15 -4.86 8.84
N VAL A 37 -8.05 -4.95 9.59
CA VAL A 37 -8.04 -4.93 11.05
C VAL A 37 -7.06 -3.86 11.50
N LYS A 38 -7.44 -3.04 12.48
CA LYS A 38 -6.57 -2.00 13.03
C LYS A 38 -6.45 -2.17 14.54
N CYS A 39 -5.21 -2.30 15.04
CA CYS A 39 -4.98 -2.42 16.47
C CYS A 39 -5.35 -1.10 17.19
N ARG A 40 -6.26 -1.14 18.16
CA ARG A 40 -6.72 0.05 18.91
C ARG A 40 -5.63 0.69 19.78
N LYS A 41 -4.63 -0.09 20.20
CA LYS A 41 -3.58 0.36 21.13
C LYS A 41 -2.43 1.08 20.40
N CYS A 42 -1.96 0.51 19.30
CA CYS A 42 -0.80 1.02 18.57
C CYS A 42 -1.10 1.45 17.13
N MET A 43 -2.37 1.36 16.70
CA MET A 43 -2.84 1.78 15.38
C MET A 43 -2.21 1.04 14.20
N LEU A 44 -1.62 -0.14 14.45
CA LEU A 44 -1.02 -0.96 13.41
C LEU A 44 -2.11 -1.54 12.49
N PRO A 45 -2.03 -1.29 11.16
CA PRO A 45 -2.90 -1.95 10.19
C PRO A 45 -2.45 -3.40 9.98
N LEU A 46 -3.40 -4.33 10.07
CA LEU A 46 -3.23 -5.76 10.00
C LEU A 46 -4.17 -6.34 8.95
N SER A 47 -3.73 -7.38 8.24
CA SER A 47 -4.50 -7.97 7.15
C SER A 47 -5.72 -8.77 7.65
N ASP A 48 -5.52 -9.52 8.73
CA ASP A 48 -6.45 -10.54 9.23
C ASP A 48 -6.43 -10.62 10.76
N TYR A 49 -7.50 -11.18 11.33
CA TYR A 49 -7.64 -11.35 12.78
C TYR A 49 -6.58 -12.29 13.39
N LYS A 50 -6.12 -13.31 12.65
CA LYS A 50 -5.04 -14.20 13.10
C LYS A 50 -3.75 -13.42 13.38
N ASN A 51 -3.36 -12.55 12.46
CA ASN A 51 -2.20 -11.67 12.62
C ASN A 51 -2.40 -10.67 13.77
N PHE A 52 -3.64 -10.26 14.03
CA PHE A 52 -3.97 -9.43 15.19
C PHE A 52 -3.78 -10.17 16.51
N THR A 53 -4.19 -11.43 16.62
CA THR A 53 -3.96 -12.25 17.82
C THR A 53 -2.48 -12.42 18.12
N GLU A 54 -1.68 -12.76 17.11
CA GLU A 54 -0.23 -12.90 17.26
C GLU A 54 0.42 -11.57 17.64
N HIS A 55 0.02 -10.47 16.99
CA HIS A 55 0.46 -9.13 17.32
C HIS A 55 0.13 -8.73 18.77
N TRP A 56 -1.11 -9.00 19.21
CA TRP A 56 -1.58 -8.63 20.54
C TRP A 56 -0.82 -9.39 21.63
N ASN A 57 -0.65 -10.71 21.47
CA ASN A 57 0.10 -11.52 22.42
C ASN A 57 1.58 -11.11 22.50
N ALA A 58 2.18 -10.67 21.39
CA ALA A 58 3.59 -10.26 21.37
C ALA A 58 3.82 -8.82 21.87
N LYS A 59 2.90 -7.88 21.61
CA LYS A 59 3.09 -6.44 21.87
C LYS A 59 2.27 -5.90 23.05
N HIS A 60 1.17 -6.57 23.39
CA HIS A 60 0.23 -6.16 24.43
C HIS A 60 -0.06 -7.30 25.43
N PRO A 61 0.97 -8.00 25.98
CA PRO A 61 0.76 -9.19 26.82
C PRO A 61 0.10 -8.89 28.18
N LYS A 62 -0.02 -7.61 28.56
CA LYS A 62 -0.61 -7.17 29.83
C LYS A 62 -2.09 -6.77 29.69
N ASP A 63 -2.54 -6.48 28.48
CA ASP A 63 -3.89 -5.99 28.23
C ASP A 63 -4.79 -7.15 27.78
N PRO A 64 -6.04 -7.23 28.26
CA PRO A 64 -6.97 -8.29 27.84
C PRO A 64 -7.21 -8.20 26.34
N MET A 65 -7.32 -9.37 25.70
CA MET A 65 -7.50 -9.47 24.26
C MET A 65 -8.84 -8.85 23.85
N PRO A 66 -8.86 -7.87 22.92
CA PRO A 66 -10.09 -7.23 22.46
C PRO A 66 -10.99 -8.23 21.74
N THR A 67 -12.29 -8.03 21.82
CA THR A 67 -13.26 -8.86 21.10
C THR A 67 -13.13 -8.70 19.58
N GLU A 68 -13.54 -9.70 18.81
CA GLU A 68 -13.44 -9.67 17.33
C GLU A 68 -14.14 -8.47 16.70
N GLU A 69 -15.21 -7.99 17.33
CA GLU A 69 -15.99 -6.81 16.92
C GLU A 69 -15.18 -5.52 17.12
N GLU A 70 -14.38 -5.43 18.19
CA GLU A 70 -13.56 -4.26 18.51
C GLU A 70 -12.26 -4.18 17.70
N ALA A 71 -11.80 -5.33 17.19
CA ALA A 71 -10.65 -5.42 16.29
C ALA A 71 -11.01 -5.05 14.84
N LYS A 72 -12.26 -5.27 14.42
CA LYS A 72 -12.78 -4.93 13.07
C LYS A 72 -13.30 -3.48 13.07
N MET A 73 -12.41 -2.51 12.88
CA MET A 73 -12.75 -1.14 12.50
C MET A 73 -11.85 -0.66 11.37
#